data_AF-A0A6C1E1W1-F1
#
_entry.id   AF-A0A6C1E1W1-F1
#
_cell.length_a   1.000
_cell.length_b   1.000
_cell.length_c   1.000
_cell.angle_alpha   90.00
_cell.angle_beta   90.00
_cell.angle_gamma   90.00
#
_symmetry.space_group_name_H-M   'P 1'
#
loop_
_entity.id
_entity.type
_entity.pdbx_description
1 polymer ?
#
loop_
_entity_poly.entity_id
_entity_poly.type
_entity_poly.pdbx_seq_one_letter_code
_entity_poly.pdbx_strand_id
1 'polypeptide(L)'
;MSGSNMGYYDVLAGLAALEKSPQVVFTAAELQQLTQRSSADDDSAKKRENTSGKVSKPKRVGMHGYLGGKVSLADAAQVEYEVGHSLLGSYVPKQQLEALSSVDFAHHFHRTLECKTALETHDVFLAGAGQLSLPFQSPMDSPSDSDLKRKRKVMICKRCQLRFVGPHRRSQLREHACGDQAS
;
A
#
# COMPACT_ATOMS: atom_id res chain seq x y z
N MET A 1 -15.12 11.90 -12.16
CA MET A 1 -14.11 11.31 -11.25
C MET A 1 -14.86 10.52 -10.21
N SER A 2 -14.70 9.21 -10.21
CA SER A 2 -15.51 8.29 -9.42
C SER A 2 -15.07 8.32 -7.95
N GLY A 3 -15.89 8.95 -7.09
CA GLY A 3 -16.27 8.37 -5.81
C GLY A 3 -15.27 8.20 -4.67
N SER A 4 -14.06 8.76 -4.69
CA SER A 4 -13.20 8.73 -3.49
C SER A 4 -13.61 9.85 -2.52
N ASN A 5 -13.80 9.53 -1.24
CA ASN A 5 -14.17 10.48 -0.19
C ASN A 5 -12.95 11.25 0.38
N MET A 6 -11.88 11.36 -0.41
CA MET A 6 -10.60 11.92 0.02
C MET A 6 -10.61 13.45 -0.01
N GLY A 7 -10.00 14.07 1.02
CA GLY A 7 -9.68 15.49 1.03
C GLY A 7 -8.34 15.78 0.34
N TYR A 8 -8.08 17.05 0.05
CA TYR A 8 -6.82 17.49 -0.58
C TYR A 8 -5.58 17.02 0.20
N TYR A 9 -5.58 17.15 1.54
CA TYR A 9 -4.44 16.73 2.36
C TYR A 9 -4.27 15.22 2.44
N ASP A 10 -5.35 14.44 2.35
CA ASP A 10 -5.27 12.98 2.29
C ASP A 10 -4.59 12.52 1.00
N VAL A 11 -4.86 13.22 -0.11
CA VAL A 11 -4.19 12.99 -1.39
C VAL A 11 -2.71 13.33 -1.31
N LEU A 12 -2.35 14.46 -0.70
CA LEU A 12 -0.93 14.83 -0.51
C LEU A 12 -0.19 13.82 0.35
N ALA A 13 -0.80 13.36 1.45
CA ALA A 13 -0.22 12.35 2.34
C ALA A 13 0.00 11.01 1.61
N GLY A 14 -1.00 10.57 0.82
CA GLY A 14 -0.89 9.34 0.03
C GLY A 14 0.20 9.43 -1.05
N LEU A 15 0.26 10.54 -1.79
CA LEU A 15 1.29 10.74 -2.83
C LEU A 15 2.70 10.87 -2.24
N ALA A 16 2.83 11.46 -1.05
CA ALA A 16 4.10 11.53 -0.32
C ALA A 16 4.56 10.15 0.16
N ALA A 17 3.65 9.32 0.66
CA ALA A 17 3.96 7.96 1.11
C ALA A 17 4.48 7.05 -0.01
N LEU A 18 4.11 7.32 -1.27
CA LEU A 18 4.52 6.54 -2.44
C LEU A 18 5.80 7.05 -3.12
N GLU A 19 6.39 8.14 -2.63
CA GLU A 19 7.56 8.82 -3.23
C GLU A 19 7.38 9.22 -4.72
N LYS A 20 6.13 9.24 -5.20
CA LYS A 20 5.77 9.55 -6.60
C LYS A 20 4.99 10.86 -6.74
N SER A 21 5.02 11.72 -5.72
CA SER A 21 4.41 13.04 -5.76
C SER A 21 4.82 13.92 -6.97
N PRO A 22 6.09 13.94 -7.45
CA PRO A 22 6.45 14.82 -8.57
C PRO A 22 5.88 14.34 -9.91
N GLN A 23 5.35 13.12 -10.00
CA GLN A 23 4.79 12.55 -11.22
C GLN A 23 3.31 12.91 -11.43
N VAL A 24 2.68 13.54 -10.43
CA VAL A 24 1.25 13.90 -10.47
C VAL A 24 1.12 15.40 -10.61
N VAL A 25 0.41 15.84 -11.65
CA VAL A 25 0.09 17.26 -11.89
C VAL A 25 -1.43 17.39 -11.90
N PHE A 26 -1.96 18.23 -11.02
CA PHE A 26 -3.40 18.46 -10.93
C PHE A 26 -3.88 19.47 -11.96
N THR A 27 -5.07 19.24 -12.50
CA THR A 27 -5.78 20.24 -13.30
C THR A 27 -6.50 21.26 -12.40
N ALA A 28 -6.80 22.46 -12.93
CA ALA A 28 -7.49 23.50 -12.16
C ALA A 28 -8.88 23.05 -11.66
N ALA A 29 -9.57 22.21 -12.44
CA ALA A 29 -10.86 21.64 -12.06
C ALA A 29 -10.73 20.61 -10.92
N GLU A 30 -9.69 19.79 -10.93
CA GLU A 30 -9.39 18.82 -9.86
C GLU A 30 -9.08 19.51 -8.54
N LEU A 31 -8.29 20.58 -8.56
CA LEU A 31 -7.98 21.37 -7.37
C LEU A 31 -9.24 22.00 -6.77
N GLN A 32 -10.15 22.49 -7.61
CA GLN A 32 -11.44 23.01 -7.14
C GLN A 32 -12.29 21.91 -6.50
N GLN A 33 -12.32 20.70 -7.07
CA GLN A 33 -13.07 19.58 -6.49
C GLN A 33 -12.47 19.09 -5.16
N LEU A 34 -11.15 19.01 -5.05
CA LEU A 34 -10.46 18.58 -3.82
C LEU A 34 -10.56 19.59 -2.67
N THR A 35 -10.81 20.86 -2.97
CA THR A 35 -10.96 21.94 -1.98
C THR A 35 -12.42 22.19 -1.56
N GLN A 36 -13.41 21.66 -2.29
CA GLN A 36 -14.84 21.88 -2.00
C GLN A 36 -15.37 21.11 -0.78
N ARG A 37 -14.67 20.08 -0.29
CA ARG A 37 -15.16 19.24 0.82
C ARG A 37 -15.10 19.87 2.21
N SER A 38 -14.30 20.93 2.42
CA SER A 38 -14.12 21.51 3.75
C SER A 38 -15.32 22.31 4.26
N SER A 39 -16.30 22.65 3.40
CA SER A 39 -17.47 23.44 3.80
C SER A 39 -18.72 22.62 4.15
N ALA A 40 -18.78 21.34 3.76
CA ALA A 40 -19.99 20.52 3.94
C ALA A 40 -20.00 19.70 5.25
N ASP A 41 -18.84 19.26 5.74
CA ASP A 41 -18.76 18.46 6.98
C ASP A 41 -18.91 19.31 8.26
N ASP A 42 -18.51 20.59 8.23
CA ASP A 42 -18.60 21.49 9.39
C ASP A 42 -20.05 21.91 9.70
N ASP A 43 -20.94 21.85 8.71
CA ASP A 43 -22.38 22.12 8.89
C ASP A 43 -23.13 20.92 9.48
N SER A 44 -22.58 19.71 9.33
CA SER A 44 -23.14 18.48 9.91
C SER A 44 -22.86 18.36 11.42
N ALA A 45 -21.76 18.95 11.89
CA ALA A 45 -21.41 19.03 13.31
C ALA A 45 -22.29 20.06 14.05
N LYS A 46 -22.59 21.21 13.42
CA LYS A 46 -23.41 22.28 14.03
C LYS A 46 -24.90 21.95 14.11
N LYS A 47 -25.40 20.97 13.34
CA LYS A 47 -26.82 20.58 13.35
C LYS A 47 -27.20 19.59 14.47
N ARG A 48 -26.22 18.98 15.15
CA ARG A 48 -26.49 17.96 16.19
C ARG A 48 -26.84 18.52 17.57
N GLU A 49 -26.53 19.78 17.86
CA GLU A 49 -26.76 20.33 19.22
C GLU A 49 -28.16 20.94 19.45
N ASN A 50 -28.96 21.19 18.40
CA ASN A 50 -30.21 21.96 18.52
C ASN A 50 -31.51 21.21 18.16
N THR A 51 -31.57 19.88 18.32
CA THR A 51 -32.85 19.16 18.21
C THR A 51 -33.07 18.21 19.38
N SER A 52 -33.56 18.75 20.50
CA SER A 52 -34.26 17.99 21.55
C SER A 52 -35.66 17.54 21.10
N GLY A 53 -35.79 17.15 19.83
CA GLY A 53 -36.99 16.52 19.30
C GLY A 53 -37.04 15.08 19.81
N LYS A 54 -38.19 14.68 20.37
CA LYS A 54 -38.50 13.29 20.73
C LYS A 54 -38.44 12.41 19.48
N VAL A 55 -37.26 11.99 19.05
CA VAL A 55 -37.08 10.96 18.04
C VAL A 55 -37.46 9.65 18.71
N SER A 56 -38.59 9.08 18.29
CA SER A 56 -38.98 7.72 18.67
C SER A 56 -37.84 6.79 18.28
N LYS A 57 -37.05 6.35 19.26
CA LYS A 57 -35.93 5.43 19.02
C LYS A 57 -36.52 4.19 18.33
N PRO A 58 -35.96 3.75 17.19
CA PRO A 58 -36.39 2.51 16.58
C PRO A 58 -36.29 1.39 17.62
N LYS A 59 -37.33 0.54 17.70
CA LYS A 59 -37.34 -0.58 18.64
C LYS A 59 -36.14 -1.49 18.30
N ARG A 60 -35.24 -1.65 19.26
CA ARG A 60 -34.09 -2.56 19.12
C ARG A 60 -34.59 -3.99 19.20
N VAL A 61 -34.35 -4.77 18.15
CA VAL A 61 -34.69 -6.19 18.12
C VAL A 61 -33.75 -6.95 19.06
N GLY A 62 -34.29 -7.83 19.89
CA GLY A 62 -33.51 -8.67 20.79
C GLY A 62 -32.73 -9.71 19.98
N MET A 63 -31.41 -9.55 19.91
CA MET A 63 -30.52 -10.34 19.04
C MET A 63 -29.91 -11.56 19.73
N HIS A 64 -29.85 -11.54 21.06
CA HIS A 64 -29.26 -12.59 21.88
C HIS A 64 -30.09 -12.84 23.14
N GLY A 65 -30.01 -14.06 23.68
CA GLY A 65 -30.75 -14.47 24.87
C GLY A 65 -30.02 -14.25 26.22
N TYR A 66 -28.84 -13.63 26.23
CA TYR A 66 -28.01 -13.56 27.45
C TYR A 66 -28.68 -12.87 28.65
N LEU A 67 -29.59 -11.93 28.41
CA LEU A 67 -30.35 -11.22 29.46
C LEU A 67 -31.78 -11.76 29.64
N GLY A 68 -32.08 -12.92 29.03
CA GLY A 68 -33.43 -13.47 28.94
C GLY A 68 -34.25 -12.84 27.81
N GLY A 69 -35.25 -13.59 27.32
CA GLY A 69 -36.14 -13.17 26.23
C GLY A 69 -36.15 -14.15 25.05
N LYS A 70 -37.31 -14.29 24.39
CA LYS A 70 -37.45 -15.14 23.19
C LYS A 70 -36.86 -14.38 21.99
N VAL A 71 -35.81 -14.95 21.39
CA VAL A 71 -35.22 -14.43 20.15
C VAL A 71 -35.82 -15.22 18.99
N SER A 72 -36.50 -14.53 18.08
CA SER A 72 -36.91 -15.09 16.79
C SER A 72 -35.74 -14.96 15.81
N LEU A 73 -35.25 -16.10 15.31
CA LEU A 73 -34.13 -16.12 14.35
C LEU A 73 -34.48 -15.40 13.04
N ALA A 74 -35.76 -15.39 12.67
CA ALA A 74 -36.27 -14.72 11.47
C ALA A 74 -36.21 -13.18 11.59
N ASP A 75 -36.50 -12.65 12.77
CA ASP A 75 -36.46 -11.21 13.04
C ASP A 75 -35.02 -10.72 13.20
N ALA A 76 -34.15 -11.57 13.74
CA ALA A 76 -32.72 -11.30 13.83
C ALA A 76 -32.09 -11.23 12.43
N ALA A 77 -32.36 -12.20 11.55
CA ALA A 77 -31.75 -12.27 10.22
C ALA A 77 -32.08 -11.09 9.27
N GLN A 78 -33.17 -10.36 9.52
CA GLN A 78 -33.57 -9.18 8.74
C GLN A 78 -32.78 -7.92 9.14
N VAL A 79 -32.09 -7.95 10.27
CA VAL A 79 -31.32 -6.80 10.77
C VAL A 79 -29.92 -6.85 10.20
N GLU A 80 -29.51 -5.77 9.53
CA GLU A 80 -28.15 -5.61 9.06
C GLU A 80 -27.18 -5.39 10.24
N TYR A 81 -26.13 -6.21 10.30
CA TYR A 81 -25.18 -6.20 11.41
C TYR A 81 -23.91 -5.48 11.03
N GLU A 82 -23.73 -4.28 11.57
CA GLU A 82 -22.48 -3.55 11.48
C GLU A 82 -21.77 -3.59 12.83
N VAL A 83 -20.68 -4.38 12.92
CA VAL A 83 -19.86 -4.43 14.14
C VAL A 83 -18.86 -3.26 14.13
N GLY A 84 -18.23 -2.95 12.99
CA GLY A 84 -17.43 -1.74 12.73
C GLY A 84 -16.15 -1.54 13.56
N HIS A 85 -16.19 -1.77 14.87
CA HIS A 85 -15.11 -1.50 15.83
C HIS A 85 -14.12 -2.66 16.01
N SER A 86 -14.52 -3.89 15.68
CA SER A 86 -13.68 -5.10 15.82
C SER A 86 -12.90 -5.39 14.53
N LEU A 87 -11.61 -5.72 14.64
CA LEU A 87 -10.76 -6.05 13.49
C LEU A 87 -11.06 -7.39 12.82
N LEU A 88 -11.47 -8.41 13.60
CA LEU A 88 -11.74 -9.78 13.12
C LEU A 88 -13.24 -10.14 13.14
N GLY A 89 -14.12 -9.14 13.28
CA GLY A 89 -15.56 -9.34 13.43
C GLY A 89 -16.00 -9.70 14.86
N SER A 90 -17.26 -10.13 14.99
CA SER A 90 -17.90 -10.42 16.28
C SER A 90 -17.48 -11.75 16.92
N TYR A 91 -17.05 -12.72 16.12
CA TYR A 91 -16.65 -14.04 16.60
C TYR A 91 -15.68 -14.73 15.64
N VAL A 92 -14.63 -15.33 16.20
CA VAL A 92 -13.68 -16.19 15.48
C VAL A 92 -13.64 -17.56 16.17
N PRO A 93 -13.77 -18.68 15.45
CA PRO A 93 -13.64 -20.01 16.03
C PRO A 93 -12.29 -20.22 16.71
N LYS A 94 -12.28 -20.83 17.90
CA LYS A 94 -11.06 -21.03 18.70
C LYS A 94 -9.94 -21.74 17.93
N GLN A 95 -10.28 -22.85 17.27
CA GLN A 95 -9.31 -23.64 16.50
C GLN A 95 -8.71 -22.84 15.34
N GLN A 96 -9.51 -21.99 14.71
CA GLN A 96 -9.04 -21.12 13.64
C GLN A 96 -8.07 -20.09 14.22
N LEU A 97 -8.47 -19.36 15.26
CA LEU A 97 -7.66 -18.32 15.89
C LEU A 97 -6.31 -18.84 16.39
N GLU A 98 -6.29 -20.04 16.94
CA GLU A 98 -5.06 -20.69 17.43
C GLU A 98 -4.09 -21.08 16.31
N ALA A 99 -4.61 -21.38 15.11
CA ALA A 99 -3.82 -21.78 13.95
C ALA A 99 -3.44 -20.61 13.02
N LEU A 100 -3.87 -19.37 13.32
CA LEU A 100 -3.58 -18.22 12.47
C LEU A 100 -2.11 -17.76 12.60
N SER A 101 -1.58 -17.29 11.48
CA SER A 101 -0.26 -16.69 11.39
C SER A 101 -0.29 -15.22 11.79
N SER A 102 0.47 -14.85 12.82
CA SER A 102 0.56 -13.45 13.27
C SER A 102 1.21 -12.53 12.23
N VAL A 103 2.17 -13.04 11.46
CA VAL A 103 2.93 -12.27 10.47
C VAL A 103 2.03 -11.85 9.31
N ASP A 104 1.20 -12.77 8.82
CA ASP A 104 0.30 -12.51 7.70
C ASP A 104 -0.77 -11.49 8.07
N PHE A 105 -1.31 -11.58 9.29
CA PHE A 105 -2.28 -10.61 9.80
C PHE A 105 -1.65 -9.25 10.10
N ALA A 106 -0.41 -9.20 10.60
CA ALA A 106 0.29 -7.93 10.79
C ALA A 106 0.47 -7.21 9.45
N HIS A 107 0.90 -7.93 8.41
CA HIS A 107 1.00 -7.37 7.07
C HIS A 107 -0.37 -6.96 6.51
N HIS A 108 -1.41 -7.77 6.74
CA HIS A 108 -2.77 -7.42 6.34
C HIS A 108 -3.27 -6.13 7.01
N PHE A 109 -3.09 -5.98 8.33
CA PHE A 109 -3.50 -4.79 9.06
C PHE A 109 -2.71 -3.55 8.66
N HIS A 110 -1.41 -3.67 8.47
CA HIS A 110 -0.59 -2.58 7.96
C HIS A 110 -1.12 -2.12 6.59
N ARG A 111 -1.43 -3.07 5.70
CA ARG A 111 -1.96 -2.77 4.37
C ARG A 111 -3.36 -2.14 4.39
N THR A 112 -4.25 -2.61 5.25
CA THR A 112 -5.68 -2.21 5.25
C THR A 112 -6.00 -1.01 6.14
N LEU A 113 -5.24 -0.78 7.21
CA LEU A 113 -5.49 0.31 8.15
C LEU A 113 -4.57 1.50 7.88
N GLU A 114 -3.27 1.26 7.73
CA GLU A 114 -2.29 2.34 7.59
C GLU A 114 -2.06 2.73 6.12
N CYS A 115 -1.84 1.75 5.24
CA CYS A 115 -1.54 2.03 3.82
C CYS A 115 -2.79 2.25 2.95
N LYS A 116 -4.00 2.24 3.50
CA LYS A 116 -5.24 2.34 2.72
C LYS A 116 -5.29 3.59 1.85
N THR A 117 -4.99 4.75 2.45
CA THR A 117 -5.01 6.05 1.78
C THR A 117 -4.01 6.09 0.63
N ALA A 118 -2.79 5.59 0.86
CA ALA A 118 -1.76 5.51 -0.17
C ALA A 118 -2.21 4.62 -1.35
N LEU A 119 -2.76 3.44 -1.07
CA LEU A 119 -3.26 2.53 -2.11
C LEU A 119 -4.44 3.12 -2.89
N GLU A 120 -5.40 3.76 -2.21
CA GLU A 120 -6.52 4.43 -2.87
C GLU A 120 -6.05 5.60 -3.75
N THR A 121 -5.09 6.41 -3.28
CA THR A 121 -4.50 7.49 -4.10
C THR A 121 -3.72 6.95 -5.29
N HIS A 122 -3.01 5.83 -5.13
CA HIS A 122 -2.35 5.15 -6.24
C HIS A 122 -3.37 4.73 -7.30
N ASP A 123 -4.48 4.12 -6.90
CA ASP A 123 -5.49 3.62 -7.83
C ASP A 123 -6.22 4.75 -8.58
N VAL A 124 -6.41 5.90 -7.92
CA VAL A 124 -7.06 7.07 -8.54
C VAL A 124 -6.12 7.85 -9.46
N PHE A 125 -4.90 8.16 -9.01
CA PHE A 125 -4.01 9.11 -9.68
C PHE A 125 -2.89 8.44 -10.49
N LEU A 126 -2.47 7.23 -10.12
CA LEU A 126 -1.33 6.55 -10.74
C LEU A 126 -1.74 5.32 -11.59
N ALA A 127 -2.84 4.64 -11.28
CA ALA A 127 -3.26 3.47 -12.08
C ALA A 127 -3.73 3.86 -13.49
N GLY A 128 -4.20 5.10 -13.68
CA GLY A 128 -4.45 5.68 -15.01
C GLY A 128 -3.19 6.09 -15.77
N ALA A 129 -2.04 6.23 -15.09
CA ALA A 129 -0.75 6.54 -15.71
C ALA A 129 -0.08 5.30 -16.37
N GLY A 130 -0.79 4.17 -16.44
CA GLY A 130 -0.39 2.96 -17.15
C GLY A 130 -0.45 3.04 -18.68
N GLN A 131 -0.77 4.21 -19.28
CA GLN A 131 -0.71 4.43 -20.74
C GLN A 131 0.00 5.74 -21.15
N LEU A 132 0.97 6.22 -20.39
CA LEU A 132 1.85 7.29 -20.86
C LEU A 132 3.31 6.84 -20.81
N SER A 133 3.74 6.31 -21.95
CA SER A 133 5.05 6.53 -22.55
C SER A 133 6.18 6.87 -21.57
N LEU A 134 6.96 5.87 -21.21
CA LEU A 134 8.40 6.09 -21.07
C LEU A 134 8.97 6.30 -22.48
N PRO A 135 9.45 7.50 -22.88
CA PRO A 135 10.61 7.56 -23.74
C PRO A 135 11.82 7.42 -22.82
N PHE A 136 12.02 6.26 -22.22
CA PHE A 136 13.38 5.83 -21.93
C PHE A 136 13.88 5.09 -23.16
N GLN A 137 14.07 5.85 -24.24
CA GLN A 137 15.00 5.43 -25.30
C GLN A 137 16.41 5.63 -24.73
N SER A 138 16.88 4.67 -23.94
CA SER A 138 18.28 4.28 -24.13
C SER A 138 18.36 3.67 -25.54
N PRO A 139 19.37 4.00 -26.36
CA PRO A 139 19.61 3.25 -27.59
C PRO A 139 19.80 1.79 -27.22
N MET A 140 18.75 0.99 -27.43
CA MET A 140 18.86 -0.45 -27.51
C MET A 140 19.42 -0.72 -28.91
N ASP A 141 20.74 -0.60 -29.04
CA ASP A 141 21.44 -1.37 -30.06
C ASP A 141 21.12 -2.82 -29.77
N SER A 142 20.36 -3.44 -30.67
CA SER A 142 20.10 -4.86 -30.69
C SER A 142 21.43 -5.61 -30.63
N PRO A 143 21.75 -6.34 -29.56
CA PRO A 143 22.86 -7.25 -29.63
C PRO A 143 22.35 -8.50 -30.35
N SER A 144 22.85 -8.65 -31.57
CA SER A 144 22.98 -9.94 -32.24
C SER A 144 23.44 -11.05 -31.27
N ASP A 145 23.08 -12.28 -31.61
CA ASP A 145 23.17 -13.60 -30.96
C ASP A 145 24.52 -14.03 -30.31
N SER A 146 25.39 -13.08 -29.94
CA SER A 146 26.70 -13.28 -29.31
C SER A 146 26.74 -12.93 -27.81
N ASP A 147 25.64 -12.43 -27.24
CA ASP A 147 25.54 -11.89 -25.88
C ASP A 147 25.34 -12.95 -24.76
N LEU A 148 25.42 -14.24 -25.10
CA LEU A 148 25.50 -15.34 -24.12
C LEU A 148 26.84 -15.41 -23.37
N LYS A 149 27.76 -14.48 -23.60
CA LYS A 149 28.95 -14.32 -22.76
C LYS A 149 28.56 -13.64 -21.44
N ARG A 150 28.03 -14.45 -20.51
CA ARG A 150 27.89 -14.17 -19.06
C ARG A 150 28.86 -13.08 -18.63
N LYS A 151 28.36 -11.94 -18.12
CA LYS A 151 29.18 -10.90 -17.47
C LYS A 151 30.12 -11.59 -16.46
N ARG A 152 31.39 -11.81 -16.84
CA ARG A 152 32.35 -12.57 -16.03
C ARG A 152 32.89 -11.65 -14.97
N LYS A 153 32.68 -11.98 -13.70
CA LYS A 153 33.27 -11.24 -12.57
C LYS A 153 34.80 -11.42 -12.60
N VAL A 154 35.54 -10.31 -12.66
CA VAL A 154 37.02 -10.26 -12.70
C VAL A 154 37.54 -9.64 -11.40
N MET A 155 38.65 -10.17 -10.87
CA MET A 155 39.39 -9.59 -9.72
C MET A 155 40.69 -8.97 -10.24
N ILE A 156 41.18 -7.90 -9.61
CA ILE A 156 42.36 -7.15 -10.09
C ILE A 156 43.37 -6.96 -8.92
N CYS A 157 44.67 -7.27 -9.08
CA CYS A 157 45.71 -6.85 -8.09
C CYS A 157 45.80 -5.33 -8.15
N LYS A 158 45.58 -4.65 -7.02
CA LYS A 158 45.66 -3.18 -6.97
C LYS A 158 47.08 -2.63 -7.21
N ARG A 159 48.12 -3.45 -7.04
CA ARG A 159 49.52 -3.04 -7.20
C ARG A 159 49.98 -3.07 -8.65
N CYS A 160 49.74 -4.17 -9.36
CA CYS A 160 50.23 -4.38 -10.74
C CYS A 160 49.11 -4.44 -11.81
N GLN A 161 47.85 -4.22 -11.41
CA GLN A 161 46.66 -4.27 -12.27
C GLN A 161 46.42 -5.61 -13.01
N LEU A 162 47.10 -6.69 -12.61
CA LEU A 162 46.87 -8.03 -13.16
C LEU A 162 45.44 -8.52 -12.89
N ARG A 163 44.83 -9.10 -13.93
CA ARG A 163 43.42 -9.52 -13.93
C ARG A 163 43.30 -11.03 -13.72
N PHE A 164 42.44 -11.44 -12.80
CA PHE A 164 42.16 -12.83 -12.46
C PHE A 164 40.71 -13.18 -12.81
N VAL A 165 40.52 -14.20 -13.65
CA VAL A 165 39.22 -14.61 -14.18
C VAL A 165 38.99 -16.10 -13.87
N GLY A 166 37.72 -16.49 -13.69
CA GLY A 166 37.34 -17.89 -13.48
C GLY A 166 37.02 -18.25 -12.03
N PRO A 167 36.73 -19.53 -11.73
CA PRO A 167 36.30 -19.98 -10.41
C PRO A 167 37.39 -19.82 -9.34
N HIS A 168 38.67 -20.00 -9.69
CA HIS A 168 39.81 -19.92 -8.77
C HIS A 168 40.47 -18.53 -8.69
N ARG A 169 39.83 -17.48 -9.24
CA ARG A 169 40.35 -16.11 -9.27
C ARG A 169 40.80 -15.55 -7.92
N ARG A 170 40.21 -16.03 -6.81
CA ARG A 170 40.58 -15.63 -5.44
C ARG A 170 41.80 -16.38 -4.89
N SER A 171 42.08 -17.60 -5.36
CA SER A 171 43.31 -18.34 -5.00
C SER A 171 44.49 -17.79 -5.78
N GLN A 172 44.31 -17.58 -7.09
CA GLN A 172 45.33 -17.01 -7.96
C GLN A 172 45.78 -15.61 -7.49
N LEU A 173 44.86 -14.76 -7.04
CA LEU A 173 45.22 -13.47 -6.45
C LEU A 173 46.00 -13.60 -5.12
N ARG A 174 45.78 -14.66 -4.34
CA ARG A 174 46.49 -14.90 -3.07
C ARG A 174 47.91 -15.43 -3.27
N GLU A 175 48.10 -16.26 -4.29
CA GLU A 175 49.40 -16.84 -4.67
C GLU A 175 50.22 -15.87 -5.54
N HIS A 176 49.58 -14.81 -6.05
CA HIS A 176 50.24 -13.83 -6.89
C HIS A 176 51.19 -12.93 -6.10
N ALA A 177 52.49 -13.04 -6.40
CA ALA A 177 53.48 -12.06 -6.00
C ALA A 177 53.45 -10.88 -7.01
N CYS A 178 52.89 -9.73 -6.60
CA CYS A 178 52.97 -8.51 -7.43
C CYS A 178 54.45 -8.05 -7.40
N GLY A 179 55.14 -8.11 -8.53
CA GLY A 179 56.49 -7.56 -8.67
C GLY A 179 56.43 -6.03 -8.79
N ASP A 180 57.34 -5.32 -8.14
CA ASP A 180 57.43 -3.86 -8.20
C ASP A 180 57.86 -3.40 -9.60
N GLN A 181 56.90 -3.26 -10.50
CA GLN A 181 57.07 -2.48 -11.72
C GLN A 181 56.61 -1.06 -11.41
N ALA A 182 57.46 -0.31 -10.70
CA ALA A 182 57.41 1.14 -10.75
C ALA A 182 58.08 1.56 -12.07
N SER A 183 57.27 1.91 -13.06
CA SER A 183 57.69 2.64 -14.26
C SER A 183 56.54 3.54 -14.68
#